data_AF-M6UPI6-F1
#
_entry.id   AF-M6UPI6-F1
#
_cell.length_a   1.000
_cell.length_b   1.000
_cell.length_c   1.000
_cell.angle_alpha   90.00
_cell.angle_beta   90.00
_cell.angle_gamma   90.00
#
_symmetry.space_group_name_H-M   'P 1'
#
loop_
_entity.id
_entity.type
_entity.pdbx_description
1 polymer ?
#
loop_
_entity_poly.entity_id
_entity_poly.type
_entity_poly.pdbx_seq_one_letter_code
_entity_poly.pdbx_strand_id
1 'polypeptide(L)' 'MNARQVIRILEDNGFEFEREGKGSHVIYRKGTITVTVPIHGKKELKL' A
#
# COMPACT_ATOMS: atom_id res chain seq x y z
N MET A 1 -11.15 0.82 -7.35
CA MET A 1 -10.12 -0.01 -6.66
C MET A 1 -9.92 0.49 -5.24
N ASN A 2 -9.80 -0.38 -4.23
CA ASN A 2 -9.61 0.03 -2.83
C ASN A 2 -8.22 -0.34 -2.28
N ALA A 3 -7.85 0.23 -1.13
CA ALA A 3 -6.54 0.03 -0.49
C ALA A 3 -6.19 -1.45 -0.27
N ARG A 4 -7.16 -2.26 0.13
CA ARG A 4 -6.95 -3.70 0.37
C ARG A 4 -6.61 -4.46 -0.91
N GLN A 5 -7.21 -4.07 -2.03
CA GLN A 5 -6.89 -4.66 -3.34
C GLN A 5 -5.47 -4.28 -3.78
N VAL A 6 -5.07 -3.02 -3.59
CA VAL A 6 -3.70 -2.56 -3.91
C VAL A 6 -2.68 -3.28 -3.05
N ILE A 7 -2.92 -3.40 -1.74
CA ILE A 7 -2.05 -4.13 -0.81
C ILE A 7 -1.84 -5.57 -1.27
N ARG A 8 -2.92 -6.29 -1.61
CA ARG A 8 -2.81 -7.67 -2.12
C ARG A 8 -1.99 -7.75 -3.41
N ILE A 9 -2.23 -6.86 -4.36
CA ILE A 9 -1.44 -6.82 -5.60
C ILE A 9 0.04 -6.59 -5.30
N LEU A 10 0.37 -5.70 -4.36
CA LEU A 10 1.74 -5.45 -3.94
C LEU A 10 2.37 -6.71 -3.32
N GLU A 11 1.68 -7.33 -2.35
CA GLU A 11 2.11 -8.55 -1.67
C GLU A 11 2.33 -9.71 -2.67
N ASP A 12 1.38 -9.94 -3.57
CA ASP A 12 1.47 -10.97 -4.63
C ASP A 12 2.65 -10.72 -5.59
N ASN A 13 3.11 -9.46 -5.71
CA ASN A 13 4.26 -9.07 -6.52
C ASN A 13 5.57 -9.00 -5.71
N GLY A 14 5.58 -9.50 -4.47
CA GLY A 14 6.77 -9.58 -3.62
C GLY A 14 7.18 -8.24 -3.00
N PHE A 15 6.24 -7.32 -2.82
CA PHE A 15 6.43 -6.19 -1.92
C PHE A 15 6.10 -6.61 -0.49
N GLU A 16 6.95 -6.21 0.43
CA GLU A 16 6.78 -6.47 1.85
C GLU A 16 6.36 -5.19 2.57
N PHE A 17 5.53 -5.34 3.59
CA PHE A 17 5.20 -4.22 4.46
C PHE A 17 6.46 -3.72 5.17
N GLU A 18 6.78 -2.43 5.03
CA GLU A 18 7.95 -1.83 5.65
C GLU A 18 7.57 -1.10 6.94
N ARG A 19 6.59 -0.19 6.88
CA ARG A 19 6.13 0.58 8.05
C ARG A 19 4.83 1.34 7.78
N GLU A 20 4.20 1.80 8.85
CA GLU A 20 3.17 2.83 8.76
C GLU A 20 3.80 4.19 8.45
N GLY A 21 3.15 4.94 7.57
CA GLY A 21 3.53 6.30 7.22
C GLY A 21 2.85 7.34 8.13
N LYS A 22 2.82 8.60 7.69
CA LYS A 22 2.05 9.65 8.39
C LYS A 22 0.56 9.52 8.04
N GLY A 23 -0.28 9.57 9.07
CA GLY A 23 -1.74 9.43 8.92
C GLY A 23 -2.13 8.03 8.47
N SER A 24 -3.21 7.91 7.69
CA SER A 24 -3.69 6.62 7.17
C SER A 24 -2.93 6.19 5.92
N HIS A 25 -1.61 6.01 6.02
CA HIS A 25 -0.78 5.48 4.93
C HIS A 25 0.10 4.33 5.42
N VAL A 26 0.34 3.35 4.56
CA VAL A 26 1.34 2.29 4.78
C VAL A 26 2.35 2.30 3.66
N ILE A 27 3.56 1.85 3.97
CA ILE A 27 4.69 1.83 3.06
C ILE A 27 5.08 0.37 2.82
N TYR A 28 5.17 0.00 1.56
CA TYR A 28 5.58 -1.30 1.08
C TYR A 28 6.88 -1.19 0.28
N ARG A 29 7.74 -2.20 0.37
CA ARG A 29 9.07 -2.17 -0.24
C ARG A 29 9.39 -3.47 -0.98
N LYS A 30 10.06 -3.34 -2.12
CA LYS A 30 10.69 -4.44 -2.86
C LYS A 30 12.07 -4.00 -3.33
N GLY A 31 13.12 -4.44 -2.65
CA GLY A 31 14.50 -4.03 -2.95
C GLY A 31 14.71 -2.53 -2.74
N THR A 32 14.89 -1.78 -3.82
CA THR A 32 15.06 -0.31 -3.82
C THR A 32 13.77 0.46 -4.13
N ILE A 33 12.68 -0.25 -4.46
CA ILE A 33 11.39 0.36 -4.79
C ILE A 33 10.56 0.46 -3.52
N THR A 34 10.03 1.64 -3.26
CA THR A 34 9.13 1.93 -2.15
C THR A 34 7.81 2.50 -2.68
N VAL A 35 6.69 1.97 -2.19
CA VAL A 35 5.33 2.39 -2.57
C VAL A 35 4.57 2.79 -1.32
N THR A 36 3.95 3.97 -1.34
CA THR A 36 3.06 4.43 -0.27
C THR A 36 1.61 4.19 -0.68
N VAL A 37 0.85 3.47 0.15
CA VAL A 37 -0.57 3.16 -0.08
C VAL A 37 -1.42 3.94 0.93
N PRO A 38 -2.37 4.78 0.47
CA PRO A 38 -3.36 5.38 1.35
C PRO A 38 -4.38 4.34 1.82
N ILE A 39 -4.73 4.33 3.10
CA ILE A 39 -5.65 3.39 3.73
C ILE A 39 -6.89 4.12 4.21
N HIS A 40 -7.64 4.71 3.28
CA HIS A 40 -8.92 5.35 3.58
C HIS A 40 -10.06 4.32 3.60
N GLY A 41 -9.91 3.24 4.37
CA GLY A 41 -10.95 2.23 4.60
C GLY A 41 -11.58 1.67 3.32
N LYS A 42 -12.93 1.59 3.27
CA LYS A 42 -13.71 1.07 2.13
C LYS A 42 -13.82 2.05 0.95
N LYS A 43 -13.25 3.25 1.04
CA LYS A 43 -13.34 4.23 -0.05
C LYS A 43 -12.48 3.79 -1.21
N GLU A 44 -12.95 4.08 -2.41
CA GLU A 44 -12.11 3.95 -3.59
C GLU A 44 -10.91 4.88 -3.48
N LEU A 45 -9.76 4.37 -3.87
CA LEU A 45 -8.58 5.18 -4.06
C LEU A 45 -8.79 6.03 -5.31
N LYS A 46 -8.71 7.35 -5.15
CA LYS A 46 -8.56 8.26 -6.27
C LYS A 46 -7.08 8.30 -6.59
N LEU A 47 -6.70 7.72 -7.72
CA LEU A 47 -5.35 7.77 -8.29
C LEU A 47 -5.19 9.05 -9.12
#